data_AF-A0AAI9SX51-F1
#
_entry.id   AF-A0AAI9SX51-F1
#
_cell.length_a   1.000
_cell.length_b   1.000
_cell.length_c   1.000
_cell.angle_alpha   90.00
_cell.angle_beta   90.00
_cell.angle_gamma   90.00
#
_symmetry.space_group_name_H-M   'P 1'
#
loop_
_entity.id
_entity.type
_entity.pdbx_description
1 polymer ?
#
loop_
_entity_poly.entity_id
_entity_poly.type
_entity_poly.pdbx_seq_one_letter_code
_entity_poly.pdbx_strand_id
1 'polypeptide(L)'
;MNDNFTLVMLWLSNWRNVYLFTIPLRFVFALSNSYIHPDEHFQSVEVLTSKILGYETHIPWEFETFHAARSFGPLYVLYGPLLYLVKYLGLELTPIQIWYLLRLQMCILSWLVTDLCLYWMLPSKQERIKAIFFTSTSFVTLVFQNHLFSNSVETLVVLVAIYIIDDLRFIQESKSLLHVDKSKSIFLLGAVLSFGVFTRVTFPAFLLFPSWYLITYLASHRLSLAYLTLGFVLPTLAFISLDTYLFESDVYIVAPINNLLYNSRVENLSKHGIHPFYTHVLVNLPQLLGPGILFIMSKTYMRTTQFLSVASGSTSVETVSISQSLDNITNYNKNYTIIDAMGTDLQMVTNLLENVGKPVYLITPLASFRSFNASAFKPIWNYTYHIDLDHIEWPNLQSGLGVYELL
;
A
#
# COMPACT_ATOMS: atom_id res chain seq x y z
N MET A 1 23.09 -4.20 -36.42
CA MET A 1 22.69 -4.55 -35.03
C MET A 1 23.42 -3.71 -33.99
N ASN A 2 24.73 -3.46 -34.13
CA ASN A 2 25.51 -2.61 -33.20
C ASN A 2 25.07 -1.13 -33.16
N ASP A 3 24.71 -0.52 -34.28
CA ASP A 3 24.38 0.93 -34.29
C ASP A 3 23.08 1.23 -33.54
N ASN A 4 22.04 0.40 -33.71
CA ASN A 4 20.79 0.54 -32.96
C ASN A 4 20.98 0.31 -31.47
N PHE A 5 21.82 -0.67 -31.09
CA PHE A 5 22.13 -0.91 -29.68
C PHE A 5 22.90 0.26 -29.06
N THR A 6 23.84 0.84 -29.80
CA THR A 6 24.62 2.00 -29.36
C THR A 6 23.75 3.25 -29.24
N LEU A 7 22.82 3.46 -30.18
CA LEU A 7 21.82 4.54 -30.12
C LEU A 7 20.88 4.38 -28.92
N VAL A 8 20.39 3.17 -28.64
CA VAL A 8 19.56 2.90 -27.45
C VAL A 8 20.36 3.14 -26.17
N MET A 9 21.62 2.72 -26.11
CA MET A 9 22.48 2.96 -24.95
C MET A 9 22.77 4.46 -24.73
N LEU A 10 23.04 5.21 -25.80
CA LEU A 10 23.20 6.66 -25.73
C LEU A 10 21.90 7.34 -25.30
N TRP A 11 20.75 6.84 -25.75
CA TRP A 11 19.44 7.36 -25.36
C TRP A 11 19.15 7.10 -23.88
N LEU A 12 19.44 5.90 -23.37
CA LEU A 12 19.30 5.52 -21.97
C LEU A 12 20.31 6.24 -21.05
N SER A 13 21.45 6.69 -21.59
CA SER A 13 22.43 7.46 -20.80
C SER A 13 21.90 8.84 -20.37
N ASN A 14 20.87 9.36 -21.03
CA ASN A 14 20.25 10.63 -20.68
C ASN A 14 19.06 10.43 -19.73
N TRP A 15 19.19 10.91 -18.49
CA TRP A 15 18.16 10.80 -17.46
C TRP A 15 16.78 11.35 -17.89
N ARG A 16 16.74 12.37 -18.76
CA ARG A 16 15.47 12.95 -19.24
C ARG A 16 14.71 11.95 -20.08
N ASN A 17 15.42 11.20 -20.92
CA ASN A 17 14.82 10.18 -21.76
C ASN A 17 14.28 9.03 -20.92
N VAL A 18 15.05 8.58 -19.93
CA VAL A 18 14.60 7.55 -18.98
C VAL A 18 13.36 8.02 -18.20
N TYR A 19 13.37 9.25 -17.71
CA TYR A 19 12.20 9.82 -17.04
C TYR A 19 10.97 9.86 -17.96
N LEU A 20 11.10 10.38 -19.18
CA LEU A 20 10.01 10.41 -20.17
C LEU A 20 9.51 9.00 -20.53
N PHE A 21 10.39 8.00 -20.54
CA PHE A 21 10.02 6.60 -20.75
C PHE A 21 9.22 6.02 -19.59
N THR A 22 9.52 6.44 -18.36
CA THR A 22 8.81 5.94 -17.17
C THR A 22 7.38 6.44 -17.09
N ILE A 23 7.05 7.58 -17.72
CA ILE A 23 5.68 8.14 -17.73
C ILE A 23 4.65 7.16 -18.31
N PRO A 24 4.76 6.70 -19.58
CA PRO A 24 3.81 5.73 -20.13
C PRO A 24 3.84 4.40 -19.36
N LEU A 25 5.01 3.98 -18.85
CA LEU A 25 5.11 2.76 -18.04
C LEU A 25 4.27 2.82 -16.77
N ARG A 26 4.18 3.96 -16.09
CA ARG A 26 3.32 4.13 -14.91
C ARG A 26 1.87 3.79 -15.22
N PHE A 27 1.35 4.28 -16.35
CA PHE A 27 -0.01 3.98 -16.79
C PHE A 27 -0.18 2.53 -17.22
N VAL A 28 0.79 1.98 -17.94
CA VAL A 28 0.77 0.56 -18.35
C VAL A 28 0.71 -0.36 -17.13
N PHE A 29 1.56 -0.12 -16.12
CA PHE A 29 1.59 -0.96 -14.92
C PHE A 29 0.37 -0.75 -14.03
N ALA A 30 -0.08 0.50 -13.83
CA ALA A 30 -1.30 0.78 -13.08
C ALA A 30 -2.54 0.11 -13.72
N LEU A 31 -2.64 0.11 -15.04
CA LEU A 31 -3.76 -0.51 -15.75
C LEU A 31 -3.54 -2.00 -16.06
N SER A 32 -2.41 -2.58 -15.65
CA SER A 32 -2.14 -3.99 -15.93
C SER A 32 -3.01 -4.91 -15.06
N ASN A 33 -3.53 -5.97 -15.68
CA ASN A 33 -4.21 -7.06 -14.98
C ASN A 33 -3.18 -7.97 -14.30
N SER A 34 -2.50 -7.47 -13.27
CA SER A 34 -1.67 -8.27 -12.39
C SER A 34 -2.41 -8.46 -11.06
N TYR A 35 -2.57 -9.72 -10.65
CA TYR A 35 -3.07 -10.05 -9.31
C TYR A 35 -1.91 -9.86 -8.34
N ILE A 36 -1.85 -8.69 -7.71
CA ILE A 36 -0.76 -8.33 -6.80
C ILE A 36 -1.12 -8.73 -5.37
N HIS A 37 -2.30 -8.34 -4.87
CA HIS A 37 -2.77 -8.72 -3.55
C HIS A 37 -4.28 -8.43 -3.37
N PRO A 38 -5.06 -9.29 -2.69
CA PRO A 38 -6.50 -9.08 -2.47
C PRO A 38 -6.86 -7.79 -1.72
N ASP A 39 -5.98 -7.31 -0.84
CA ASP A 39 -6.14 -6.04 -0.09
C ASP A 39 -6.40 -4.82 -0.98
N GLU A 40 -5.99 -4.85 -2.25
CA GLU A 40 -6.30 -3.79 -3.21
C GLU A 40 -7.81 -3.56 -3.36
N HIS A 41 -8.60 -4.61 -3.19
CA HIS A 41 -10.05 -4.58 -3.34
C HIS A 41 -10.74 -4.48 -1.98
N PHE A 42 -10.39 -5.39 -1.06
CA PHE A 42 -11.10 -5.56 0.20
C PHE A 42 -10.93 -4.34 1.13
N GLN A 43 -9.76 -3.70 1.17
CA GLN A 43 -9.50 -2.64 2.15
C GLN A 43 -9.85 -1.23 1.67
N SER A 44 -10.38 -1.07 0.45
CA SER A 44 -10.62 0.25 -0.15
C SER A 44 -11.85 0.30 -1.05
N VAL A 45 -11.78 -0.28 -2.24
CA VAL A 45 -12.76 -0.10 -3.33
C VAL A 45 -14.09 -0.76 -3.03
N GLU A 46 -14.05 -2.01 -2.57
CA GLU A 46 -15.23 -2.84 -2.38
C GLU A 46 -16.19 -2.20 -1.36
N VAL A 47 -15.61 -1.74 -0.26
CA VAL A 47 -16.31 -1.12 0.86
C VAL A 47 -17.03 0.17 0.46
N LEU A 48 -16.38 1.03 -0.32
CA LEU A 48 -16.97 2.31 -0.74
C LEU A 48 -17.95 2.18 -1.89
N THR A 49 -17.68 1.30 -2.87
CA THR A 49 -18.58 1.14 -4.01
C THR A 49 -19.91 0.54 -3.58
N SER A 50 -19.91 -0.34 -2.57
CA SER A 50 -21.12 -0.80 -1.90
C SER A 50 -21.93 0.34 -1.29
N LYS A 51 -21.30 1.17 -0.44
CA LYS A 51 -22.01 2.26 0.26
C LYS A 51 -22.46 3.40 -0.66
N ILE A 52 -21.67 3.76 -1.67
CA ILE A 52 -21.94 4.92 -2.53
C ILE A 52 -22.76 4.53 -3.76
N LEU A 53 -22.34 3.49 -4.49
CA LEU A 53 -22.94 3.08 -5.77
C LEU A 53 -23.95 1.93 -5.62
N GLY A 54 -24.01 1.27 -4.46
CA GLY A 54 -24.97 0.18 -4.23
C GLY A 54 -24.58 -1.14 -4.86
N TYR A 55 -23.29 -1.37 -5.14
CA TYR A 55 -22.82 -2.66 -5.65
C TYR A 55 -22.93 -3.76 -4.59
N GLU A 56 -23.26 -4.97 -5.04
CA GLU A 56 -23.23 -6.16 -4.19
C GLU A 56 -21.79 -6.58 -3.93
N THR A 57 -21.40 -6.54 -2.65
CA THR A 57 -20.02 -6.79 -2.22
C THR A 57 -20.00 -7.48 -0.87
N HIS A 58 -18.86 -8.06 -0.49
CA HIS A 58 -18.63 -8.60 0.83
C HIS A 58 -17.90 -7.57 1.71
N ILE A 59 -18.50 -7.22 2.84
CA ILE A 59 -17.85 -6.32 3.81
C ILE A 59 -16.73 -7.10 4.52
N PRO A 60 -15.46 -6.67 4.45
CA PRO A 60 -14.37 -7.30 5.18
C PRO A 60 -14.54 -7.14 6.69
N TRP A 61 -13.95 -8.07 7.45
CA TRP A 61 -14.03 -8.09 8.90
C TRP A 61 -13.55 -6.77 9.55
N GLU A 62 -12.59 -6.06 8.94
CA GLU A 62 -12.12 -4.77 9.46
C GLU A 62 -13.19 -3.67 9.44
N PHE A 63 -14.19 -3.81 8.58
CA PHE A 63 -15.32 -2.89 8.40
C PHE A 63 -16.64 -3.45 8.95
N GLU A 64 -16.59 -4.59 9.65
CA GLU A 64 -17.73 -5.04 10.46
C GLU A 64 -17.87 -4.17 11.71
N THR A 65 -19.10 -3.93 12.15
CA THR A 65 -19.43 -3.07 13.30
C THR A 65 -18.81 -3.56 14.60
N PHE A 66 -18.68 -4.88 14.77
CA PHE A 66 -18.08 -5.49 15.97
C PHE A 66 -16.59 -5.16 16.12
N HIS A 67 -15.84 -5.13 15.01
CA HIS A 67 -14.40 -4.86 15.03
C HIS A 67 -14.08 -3.39 14.81
N ALA A 68 -14.75 -2.76 13.83
CA ALA A 68 -14.56 -1.37 13.40
C ALA A 68 -13.08 -0.97 13.41
N ALA A 69 -12.24 -1.82 12.80
CA ALA A 69 -10.79 -1.77 12.87
C ALA A 69 -10.17 -0.94 11.73
N ARG A 70 -10.94 -0.55 10.72
CA ARG A 70 -10.51 0.41 9.69
C ARG A 70 -11.47 1.57 9.58
N SER A 71 -10.91 2.76 9.43
CA SER A 71 -11.69 3.97 9.24
C SER A 71 -12.21 4.07 7.82
N PHE A 72 -13.46 4.51 7.66
CA PHE A 72 -13.99 4.93 6.36
C PHE A 72 -13.49 6.32 5.97
N GLY A 73 -13.16 7.18 6.94
CA GLY A 73 -12.80 8.58 6.73
C GLY A 73 -11.76 8.82 5.62
N PRO A 74 -10.54 8.26 5.71
CA PRO A 74 -9.54 8.43 4.66
C PRO A 74 -9.99 7.91 3.29
N LEU A 75 -10.75 6.81 3.25
CA LEU A 75 -11.29 6.27 2.01
C LEU A 75 -12.27 7.26 1.37
N TYR A 76 -13.19 7.84 2.15
CA TYR A 76 -14.12 8.85 1.66
C TYR A 76 -13.43 10.10 1.15
N VAL A 77 -12.35 10.54 1.80
CA VAL A 77 -11.57 11.70 1.35
C VAL A 77 -10.87 11.41 0.02
N LEU A 78 -10.29 10.22 -0.15
CA LEU A 78 -9.53 9.87 -1.35
C LEU A 78 -10.43 9.49 -2.52
N TYR A 79 -11.31 8.51 -2.33
CA TYR A 79 -12.05 7.87 -3.42
C TYR A 79 -13.50 8.37 -3.50
N GLY A 80 -14.04 8.92 -2.42
CA GLY A 80 -15.40 9.45 -2.36
C GLY A 80 -15.71 10.49 -3.44
N PRO A 81 -14.87 11.52 -3.70
CA PRO A 81 -15.15 12.53 -4.71
C PRO A 81 -15.42 11.94 -6.10
N LEU A 82 -14.61 10.97 -6.53
CA LEU A 82 -14.78 10.32 -7.83
C LEU A 82 -16.07 9.48 -7.86
N LEU A 83 -16.33 8.69 -6.82
CA LEU A 83 -17.51 7.82 -6.76
C LEU A 83 -18.82 8.64 -6.68
N TYR A 84 -18.84 9.72 -5.89
CA TYR A 84 -19.98 10.63 -5.85
C TYR A 84 -20.19 11.38 -7.16
N LEU A 85 -19.11 11.73 -7.88
CA LEU A 85 -19.23 12.33 -9.21
C LEU A 85 -19.89 11.35 -10.20
N VAL A 86 -19.45 10.09 -10.22
CA VAL A 86 -20.06 9.04 -11.03
C VAL A 86 -21.55 8.90 -10.72
N LYS A 87 -21.90 8.84 -9.42
CA LYS A 87 -23.29 8.76 -8.95
C LYS A 87 -24.12 9.98 -9.37
N TYR A 88 -23.58 11.18 -9.18
CA TYR A 88 -24.24 12.44 -9.50
C TYR A 88 -24.53 12.58 -11.00
N LEU A 89 -23.60 12.12 -11.84
CA LEU A 89 -23.77 12.10 -13.29
C LEU A 89 -24.67 10.96 -13.78
N GLY A 90 -25.10 10.05 -12.90
CA GLY A 90 -25.93 8.90 -13.25
C GLY A 90 -25.23 7.92 -14.20
N LEU A 91 -23.90 7.80 -14.12
CA LEU A 91 -23.14 6.92 -15.01
C LEU A 91 -23.23 5.47 -14.51
N GLU A 92 -23.81 4.59 -15.34
CA GLU A 92 -23.86 3.15 -15.10
C GLU A 92 -22.53 2.49 -15.50
N LEU A 93 -21.50 2.72 -14.69
CA LEU A 93 -20.20 2.08 -14.89
C LEU A 93 -20.20 0.66 -14.33
N THR A 94 -19.44 -0.22 -14.96
CA THR A 94 -19.16 -1.57 -14.45
C THR A 94 -18.11 -1.52 -13.33
N PRO A 95 -18.06 -2.50 -12.42
CA PRO A 95 -17.06 -2.56 -11.35
C PRO A 95 -15.61 -2.47 -11.87
N ILE A 96 -15.33 -3.10 -13.01
CA ILE A 96 -14.00 -3.06 -13.63
C ILE A 96 -13.62 -1.65 -14.12
N GLN A 97 -14.59 -0.89 -14.65
CA GLN A 97 -14.35 0.50 -15.07
C GLN A 97 -14.08 1.40 -13.86
N ILE A 98 -14.85 1.26 -12.78
CA ILE A 98 -14.62 1.99 -11.53
C ILE A 98 -13.23 1.70 -10.98
N TRP A 99 -12.85 0.43 -10.95
CA TRP A 99 -11.54 0.01 -10.50
C TRP A 99 -10.40 0.64 -11.31
N TYR A 100 -10.47 0.62 -12.64
CA TYR A 100 -9.47 1.30 -13.47
C TYR A 100 -9.42 2.81 -13.26
N LEU A 101 -10.58 3.47 -13.09
CA LEU A 101 -10.63 4.90 -12.82
C LEU A 101 -9.95 5.25 -11.48
N LEU A 102 -10.20 4.46 -10.44
CA LEU A 102 -9.55 4.64 -9.14
C LEU A 102 -8.04 4.36 -9.20
N ARG A 103 -7.60 3.33 -9.95
CA ARG A 103 -6.16 3.09 -10.19
C ARG A 103 -5.51 4.24 -10.93
N LEU A 104 -6.16 4.81 -11.94
CA LEU A 104 -5.67 6.00 -12.64
C LEU A 104 -5.55 7.20 -11.68
N GLN A 105 -6.55 7.41 -10.82
CA GLN A 105 -6.50 8.43 -9.79
C GLN A 105 -5.28 8.23 -8.87
N MET A 106 -5.06 7.01 -8.37
CA MET A 106 -3.90 6.72 -7.52
C MET A 106 -2.57 6.85 -8.24
N CYS A 107 -2.48 6.42 -9.50
CA CYS A 107 -1.30 6.58 -10.33
C CYS A 107 -0.93 8.06 -10.49
N ILE A 108 -1.91 8.93 -10.79
CA ILE A 108 -1.71 10.37 -10.94
C ILE A 108 -1.33 10.99 -9.59
N LEU A 109 -2.06 10.68 -8.52
CA LEU A 109 -1.80 11.21 -7.19
C LEU A 109 -0.40 10.82 -6.70
N SER A 110 -0.06 9.54 -6.83
CA SER A 110 1.26 9.00 -6.48
C SER A 110 2.38 9.71 -7.22
N TRP A 111 2.25 9.86 -8.54
CA TRP A 111 3.24 10.53 -9.36
C TRP A 111 3.42 11.99 -8.95
N LEU A 112 2.32 12.77 -8.88
CA LEU A 112 2.40 14.20 -8.59
C LEU A 112 2.94 14.49 -7.18
N VAL A 113 2.45 13.77 -6.17
CA VAL A 113 2.86 13.99 -4.78
C VAL A 113 4.31 13.59 -4.58
N THR A 114 4.73 12.44 -5.13
CA THR A 114 6.11 11.97 -5.00
C THR A 114 7.08 12.94 -5.65
N ASP A 115 6.86 13.32 -6.92
CA ASP A 115 7.77 14.21 -7.64
C ASP A 115 7.81 15.61 -7.02
N LEU A 116 6.67 16.13 -6.55
CA LEU A 116 6.60 17.42 -5.86
C LEU A 116 7.39 17.41 -4.54
N CYS A 117 7.19 16.39 -3.70
CA CYS A 117 7.91 16.27 -2.43
C CYS A 117 9.42 16.15 -2.67
N LEU A 118 9.85 15.28 -3.59
CA LEU A 118 11.26 15.12 -3.94
C LEU A 118 11.88 16.41 -4.49
N TYR A 119 11.14 17.14 -5.33
CA TYR A 119 11.62 18.40 -5.89
C TYR A 119 11.89 19.45 -4.81
N TRP A 120 11.00 19.57 -3.82
CA TRP A 120 11.13 20.59 -2.77
C TRP A 120 12.03 20.19 -1.61
N MET A 121 12.09 18.91 -1.25
CA MET A 121 12.92 18.42 -0.13
C MET A 121 14.41 18.36 -0.46
N LEU A 122 14.78 18.18 -1.73
CA LEU A 122 16.19 17.98 -2.09
C LEU A 122 16.87 19.32 -2.44
N PRO A 123 18.05 19.60 -1.88
CA PRO A 123 18.62 20.95 -1.95
C PRO A 123 19.23 21.26 -3.32
N SER A 124 19.80 20.26 -4.02
CA SER A 124 20.50 20.45 -5.29
C SER A 124 19.76 19.85 -6.49
N LYS A 125 19.96 20.47 -7.67
CA LYS A 125 19.43 19.94 -8.95
C LYS A 125 19.90 18.50 -9.22
N GLN A 126 21.15 18.19 -8.87
CA GLN A 126 21.72 16.86 -9.11
C GLN A 126 21.07 15.80 -8.22
N GLU A 127 20.82 16.10 -6.94
CA GLU A 127 20.11 15.18 -6.04
C GLU A 127 18.65 15.00 -6.45
N ARG A 128 17.97 16.08 -6.87
CA ARG A 128 16.61 15.98 -7.42
C ARG A 128 16.55 15.03 -8.62
N ILE A 129 17.48 15.19 -9.57
CA ILE A 129 17.55 14.31 -10.74
C ILE A 129 17.80 12.85 -10.32
N LYS A 130 18.75 12.62 -9.41
CA LYS A 130 19.05 11.26 -8.91
C LYS A 130 17.84 10.64 -8.23
N ALA A 131 17.20 11.36 -7.31
CA ALA A 131 16.05 10.86 -6.58
C ALA A 131 14.90 10.53 -7.51
N ILE A 132 14.50 11.48 -8.38
CA ILE A 132 13.44 11.25 -9.37
C ILE A 132 13.77 10.04 -10.25
N PHE A 133 15.02 9.92 -10.72
CA PHE A 133 15.46 8.79 -11.52
C PHE A 133 15.29 7.45 -10.78
N PHE A 134 15.79 7.34 -9.54
CA PHE A 134 15.68 6.11 -8.77
C PHE A 134 14.25 5.79 -8.39
N THR A 135 13.46 6.78 -8.00
CA THR A 135 12.05 6.54 -7.63
C THR A 135 11.20 6.22 -8.86
N SER A 136 11.43 6.86 -10.01
CA SER A 136 10.65 6.62 -11.23
C SER A 136 10.98 5.29 -11.92
N THR A 137 12.16 4.73 -11.67
CA THR A 137 12.59 3.44 -12.23
C THR A 137 12.44 2.27 -11.25
N SER A 138 12.09 2.55 -10.00
CA SER A 138 11.87 1.51 -8.99
C SER A 138 10.62 0.68 -9.30
N PHE A 139 10.76 -0.63 -9.22
CA PHE A 139 9.66 -1.59 -9.32
C PHE A 139 8.56 -1.28 -8.31
N VAL A 140 8.93 -0.94 -7.07
CA VAL A 140 7.96 -0.64 -5.99
C VAL A 140 7.09 0.56 -6.36
N THR A 141 7.70 1.61 -6.92
CA THR A 141 6.97 2.81 -7.32
C THR A 141 6.14 2.60 -8.58
N LEU A 142 6.66 1.88 -9.56
CA LEU A 142 5.98 1.67 -10.84
C LEU A 142 4.80 0.70 -10.72
N VAL A 143 4.92 -0.29 -9.83
CA VAL A 143 3.93 -1.36 -9.68
C VAL A 143 3.07 -1.12 -8.45
N PHE A 144 3.59 -1.28 -7.23
CA PHE A 144 2.75 -1.22 -6.03
C PHE A 144 2.17 0.16 -5.72
N GLN A 145 2.98 1.21 -5.81
CA GLN A 145 2.60 2.55 -5.35
C GLN A 145 1.47 3.19 -6.18
N ASN A 146 1.19 2.68 -7.38
CA ASN A 146 0.13 3.17 -8.26
C ASN A 146 -1.22 2.43 -8.07
N HIS A 147 -1.25 1.42 -7.20
CA HIS A 147 -2.43 0.60 -6.90
C HIS A 147 -3.14 1.07 -5.64
N LEU A 148 -4.33 0.51 -5.39
CA LEU A 148 -5.29 0.96 -4.36
C LEU A 148 -5.00 0.38 -2.96
N PHE A 149 -3.71 0.20 -2.64
CA PHE A 149 -3.28 -0.25 -1.32
C PHE A 149 -3.33 0.89 -0.31
N SER A 150 -3.75 0.55 0.91
CA SER A 150 -3.62 1.47 2.05
C SER A 150 -2.15 1.83 2.33
N ASN A 151 -1.20 0.94 2.02
CA ASN A 151 0.24 1.23 2.06
C ASN A 151 0.65 2.31 1.04
N SER A 152 0.08 2.27 -0.17
CA SER A 152 0.35 3.31 -1.18
C SER A 152 -0.10 4.68 -0.67
N VAL A 153 -1.29 4.75 -0.05
CA VAL A 153 -1.75 5.98 0.59
C VAL A 153 -0.83 6.40 1.72
N GLU A 154 -0.49 5.50 2.65
CA GLU A 154 0.42 5.76 3.77
C GLU A 154 1.74 6.37 3.29
N THR A 155 2.37 5.81 2.25
CA THR A 155 3.60 6.37 1.65
C THR A 155 3.44 7.81 1.21
N LEU A 156 2.33 8.18 0.56
CA LEU A 156 2.09 9.56 0.12
C LEU A 156 1.92 10.51 1.30
N VAL A 157 1.19 10.09 2.33
CA VAL A 157 0.98 10.87 3.55
C VAL A 157 2.30 11.04 4.29
N VAL A 158 3.13 10.00 4.36
CA VAL A 158 4.48 10.04 4.94
C VAL A 158 5.35 11.04 4.18
N LEU A 159 5.36 11.00 2.84
CA LEU A 159 6.13 11.94 2.02
C LEU A 159 5.73 13.40 2.29
N VAL A 160 4.43 13.70 2.37
CA VAL A 160 3.95 15.05 2.68
C VAL A 160 4.34 15.48 4.10
N ALA A 161 4.22 14.58 5.09
CA ALA A 161 4.62 14.86 6.47
C ALA A 161 6.12 15.14 6.58
N ILE A 162 6.95 14.30 5.96
CA ILE A 162 8.41 14.47 5.92
C ILE A 162 8.77 15.76 5.20
N TYR A 163 8.11 16.09 4.07
CA TYR A 163 8.34 17.35 3.37
C TYR A 163 8.17 18.57 4.28
N ILE A 164 7.07 18.61 5.05
CA ILE A 164 6.83 19.71 5.98
C ILE A 164 7.91 19.73 7.09
N ILE A 165 8.27 18.57 7.65
CA ILE A 165 9.31 18.46 8.68
C ILE A 165 10.69 18.87 8.13
N ASP A 166 10.98 18.57 6.86
CA ASP A 166 12.21 18.94 6.17
C ASP A 166 12.34 20.45 6.00
N ASP A 167 11.24 21.12 5.65
CA ASP A 167 11.14 22.58 5.60
C ASP A 167 11.38 23.21 6.99
N LEU A 168 10.88 22.59 8.07
CA LEU A 168 11.19 23.01 9.44
C LEU A 168 12.68 22.85 9.76
N ARG A 169 13.29 21.70 9.41
CA ARG A 169 14.75 21.51 9.56
C ARG A 169 15.51 22.62 8.85
N PHE A 170 15.17 22.92 7.60
CA PHE A 170 15.85 23.91 6.78
C PHE A 170 15.83 25.32 7.43
N ILE A 171 14.70 25.71 8.02
CA ILE A 171 14.59 26.97 8.77
C ILE A 171 15.51 26.97 9.99
N GLN A 172 15.52 25.89 10.76
CA GLN A 172 16.31 25.79 11.99
C GLN A 172 17.81 25.83 11.71
N GLU A 173 18.25 25.25 10.59
CA GLU A 173 19.64 25.28 10.14
C GLU A 173 20.05 26.65 9.57
N SER A 174 19.08 27.46 9.11
CA SER A 174 19.29 28.76 8.49
C SER A 174 18.98 29.91 9.44
N LYS A 175 20.01 30.48 10.10
CA LYS A 175 19.86 31.58 11.08
C LYS A 175 19.03 32.77 10.57
N SER A 176 19.08 33.09 9.28
CA SER A 176 18.34 34.19 8.67
C SER A 176 16.84 33.94 8.57
N LEU A 177 16.38 32.69 8.64
CA LEU A 177 14.98 32.30 8.39
C LEU A 177 14.20 32.00 9.68
N LEU A 178 14.83 32.12 10.86
CA LEU A 178 14.21 31.77 12.15
C LEU A 178 12.94 32.55 12.49
N HIS A 179 12.68 33.67 11.83
CA HIS A 179 11.49 34.51 12.04
C HIS A 179 10.32 34.17 11.10
N VAL A 180 10.51 33.22 10.17
CA VAL A 180 9.46 32.84 9.21
C VAL A 180 8.36 32.06 9.91
N ASP A 181 7.13 32.58 9.83
CA ASP A 181 5.95 31.91 10.36
C ASP A 181 5.59 30.66 9.53
N LYS A 182 5.52 29.51 10.19
CA LYS A 182 5.09 28.23 9.60
C LYS A 182 3.81 27.68 10.23
N SER A 183 3.01 28.53 10.89
CA SER A 183 1.76 28.13 11.54
C SER A 183 0.80 27.39 10.61
N LYS A 184 0.68 27.83 9.34
CA LYS A 184 -0.15 27.13 8.34
C LYS A 184 0.39 25.73 7.99
N SER A 185 1.70 25.61 7.78
CA SER A 185 2.35 24.32 7.51
C SER A 185 2.21 23.38 8.69
N ILE A 186 2.27 23.89 9.91
CA ILE A 186 2.14 23.10 11.14
C ILE A 186 0.69 22.67 11.38
N PHE A 187 -0.29 23.53 11.09
CA PHE A 187 -1.70 23.13 11.07
C PHE A 187 -1.94 22.02 10.05
N LEU A 188 -1.41 22.18 8.83
CA LEU A 188 -1.49 21.16 7.78
C LEU A 188 -0.80 19.86 8.21
N LEU A 189 0.36 19.93 8.86
CA LEU A 189 1.04 18.75 9.40
C LEU A 189 0.15 18.02 10.41
N GLY A 190 -0.53 18.74 11.32
CA GLY A 190 -1.50 18.14 12.23
C GLY A 190 -2.61 17.38 11.50
N ALA A 191 -3.14 17.96 10.42
CA ALA A 191 -4.18 17.31 9.62
C ALA A 191 -3.66 16.07 8.88
N VAL A 192 -2.44 16.14 8.33
CA VAL A 192 -1.74 15.01 7.70
C VAL A 192 -1.46 13.90 8.71
N LEU A 193 -1.07 14.24 9.95
CA LEU A 193 -0.85 13.26 11.02
C LEU A 193 -2.15 12.53 11.38
N SER A 194 -3.26 13.26 11.52
CA SER A 194 -4.57 12.66 11.77
C SER A 194 -5.00 11.74 10.61
N PHE A 195 -4.92 12.24 9.37
CA PHE A 195 -5.22 11.46 8.18
C PHE A 195 -4.37 10.18 8.08
N GLY A 196 -3.07 10.27 8.36
CA GLY A 196 -2.16 9.14 8.32
C GLY A 196 -2.49 8.07 9.36
N VAL A 197 -2.74 8.47 10.61
CA VAL A 197 -3.13 7.54 11.70
C VAL A 197 -4.45 6.82 11.38
N PHE A 198 -5.43 7.53 10.83
CA PHE A 198 -6.70 6.93 10.42
C PHE A 198 -6.58 6.05 9.17
N THR A 199 -5.58 6.30 8.32
CA THR A 199 -5.29 5.45 7.16
C THR A 199 -4.63 4.14 7.60
N ARG A 200 -3.57 4.21 8.41
CA ARG A 200 -2.86 3.05 8.96
C ARG A 200 -2.23 3.38 10.31
N VAL A 201 -2.32 2.45 11.25
CA VAL A 201 -1.71 2.57 12.59
C VAL A 201 -0.18 2.58 12.56
N THR A 202 0.42 2.07 11.49
CA THR A 202 1.87 2.05 11.27
C THR A 202 2.43 3.40 10.85
N PHE A 203 1.59 4.35 10.44
CA PHE A 203 2.03 5.63 9.89
C PHE A 203 2.95 6.45 10.83
N PRO A 204 2.65 6.62 12.13
CA PRO A 204 3.50 7.40 13.04
C PRO A 204 4.91 6.83 13.18
N ALA A 205 5.04 5.53 12.95
CA ALA A 205 6.29 4.80 13.09
C ALA A 205 7.35 5.28 12.09
N PHE A 206 6.96 5.79 10.92
CA PHE A 206 7.84 6.44 9.95
C PHE A 206 8.27 7.86 10.34
N LEU A 207 7.64 8.46 11.35
CA LEU A 207 7.87 9.85 11.74
C LEU A 207 8.60 10.03 13.07
N LEU A 208 8.87 8.96 13.83
CA LEU A 208 9.46 9.06 15.17
C LEU A 208 10.78 9.83 15.17
N PHE A 209 11.73 9.45 14.32
CA PHE A 209 13.03 10.13 14.24
C PHE A 209 12.99 11.50 13.57
N PRO A 210 12.37 11.71 12.39
CA PRO A 210 12.33 13.05 11.79
C PRO A 210 11.56 14.06 12.65
N SER A 211 10.64 13.62 13.52
CA SER A 211 9.92 14.49 14.47
C SER A 211 10.83 15.22 15.46
N TRP A 212 12.11 14.86 15.57
CA TRP A 212 13.11 15.65 16.30
C TRP A 212 13.11 17.13 15.84
N TYR A 213 13.06 17.37 14.53
CA TYR A 213 13.02 18.72 13.97
C TYR A 213 11.71 19.45 14.29
N LEU A 214 10.58 18.73 14.27
CA LEU A 214 9.30 19.27 14.69
C LEU A 214 9.33 19.71 16.18
N ILE A 215 9.78 18.82 17.07
CA ILE A 215 9.82 19.08 18.52
C ILE A 215 10.71 20.29 18.83
N THR A 216 11.89 20.35 18.22
CA THR A 216 12.82 21.47 18.41
C THR A 216 12.27 22.78 17.85
N TYR A 217 11.47 22.75 16.78
CA TYR A 217 10.79 23.94 16.25
C TYR A 217 9.68 24.40 17.21
N LEU A 218 8.85 23.48 17.71
CA LEU A 218 7.77 23.80 18.65
C LEU A 218 8.29 24.34 19.99
N ALA A 219 9.47 23.88 20.42
CA ALA A 219 10.11 24.39 21.64
C ALA A 219 10.45 25.89 21.53
N SER A 220 10.80 26.37 20.34
CA SER A 220 11.04 27.80 20.07
C SER A 220 9.77 28.56 19.66
N HIS A 221 8.75 27.88 19.14
CA HIS A 221 7.50 28.47 18.65
C HIS A 221 6.28 27.88 19.34
N ARG A 222 6.07 28.22 20.62
CA ARG A 222 5.02 27.61 21.46
C ARG A 222 3.59 27.78 20.91
N LEU A 223 3.29 28.89 20.23
CA LEU A 223 1.97 29.08 19.60
C LEU A 223 1.71 28.10 18.47
N SER A 224 2.77 27.63 17.78
CA SER A 224 2.64 26.62 16.74
C SER A 224 2.14 25.28 17.27
N LEU A 225 2.32 24.99 18.57
CA LEU A 225 1.72 23.81 19.20
C LEU A 225 0.19 23.86 19.11
N ALA A 226 -0.42 25.03 19.32
CA ALA A 226 -1.87 25.19 19.21
C ALA A 226 -2.35 24.88 17.78
N TYR A 227 -1.65 25.38 16.76
CA TYR A 227 -1.95 25.08 15.36
C TYR A 227 -1.81 23.59 15.04
N LEU A 228 -0.76 22.93 15.52
CA LEU A 228 -0.58 21.49 15.35
C LEU A 228 -1.73 20.71 15.99
N THR A 229 -2.07 21.04 17.24
CA THR A 229 -3.15 20.36 17.96
C THR A 229 -4.51 20.60 17.30
N LEU A 230 -4.82 21.82 16.87
CA LEU A 230 -6.07 22.10 16.16
C LEU A 230 -6.12 21.36 14.82
N GLY A 231 -5.01 21.37 14.08
CA GLY A 231 -4.87 20.65 12.82
C GLY A 231 -5.06 19.15 12.97
N PHE A 232 -4.64 18.56 14.10
CA PHE A 232 -4.82 17.14 14.39
C PHE A 232 -6.22 16.80 14.92
N VAL A 233 -6.74 17.60 15.86
CA VAL A 233 -8.00 17.33 16.56
C VAL A 233 -9.20 17.49 15.62
N LEU A 234 -9.24 18.53 14.78
CA LEU A 234 -10.39 18.78 13.91
C LEU A 234 -10.68 17.61 12.95
N PRO A 235 -9.71 17.11 12.16
CA PRO A 235 -9.94 15.95 11.29
C PRO A 235 -10.17 14.66 12.09
N THR A 236 -9.51 14.49 13.24
CA THR A 236 -9.72 13.33 14.11
C THR A 236 -11.17 13.24 14.58
N LEU A 237 -11.75 14.35 15.06
CA LEU A 237 -13.15 14.41 15.47
C LEU A 237 -14.08 14.19 14.28
N ALA A 238 -13.74 14.72 13.10
CA ALA A 238 -14.52 14.49 11.88
C ALA A 238 -14.52 13.00 11.48
N PHE A 239 -13.37 12.33 11.53
CA PHE A 239 -13.27 10.91 11.22
C PHE A 239 -13.98 10.04 12.24
N ILE A 240 -13.81 10.30 13.55
CA ILE A 240 -14.56 9.58 14.60
C ILE A 240 -16.06 9.75 14.40
N SER A 241 -16.53 10.96 14.12
CA SER A 241 -17.96 11.23 13.92
C SER A 241 -18.50 10.53 12.68
N LEU A 242 -17.75 10.59 11.57
CA LEU A 242 -18.11 9.93 10.32
C LEU A 242 -18.13 8.41 10.47
N ASP A 243 -17.09 7.83 11.07
CA ASP A 243 -17.00 6.40 11.30
C ASP A 243 -18.13 5.93 12.21
N THR A 244 -18.38 6.63 13.34
CA THR A 244 -19.48 6.30 14.27
C THR A 244 -20.83 6.26 13.55
N TYR A 245 -21.08 7.23 12.66
CA TYR A 245 -22.28 7.25 11.82
C TYR A 245 -22.30 6.09 10.81
N LEU A 246 -21.21 5.84 10.09
CA LEU A 246 -21.15 4.83 9.03
C LEU A 246 -21.15 3.38 9.52
N PHE A 247 -20.69 3.16 10.76
CA PHE A 247 -20.77 1.88 11.48
C PHE A 247 -22.08 1.71 12.25
N GLU A 248 -22.97 2.71 12.25
CA GLU A 248 -24.25 2.67 12.98
C GLU A 248 -24.06 2.30 14.47
N SER A 249 -23.01 2.84 15.08
CA SER A 249 -22.62 2.53 16.46
C SER A 249 -23.13 3.58 17.43
N ASP A 250 -23.69 3.13 18.55
CA ASP A 250 -24.07 4.00 19.68
C ASP A 250 -22.86 4.53 20.47
N VAL A 251 -21.68 3.92 20.25
CA VAL A 251 -20.41 4.30 20.90
C VAL A 251 -19.45 4.89 19.86
N TYR A 252 -18.70 5.91 20.27
CA TYR A 252 -17.70 6.54 19.41
C TYR A 252 -16.67 5.54 18.90
N ILE A 253 -16.53 5.45 17.58
CA ILE A 253 -15.57 4.58 16.91
C ILE A 253 -14.24 5.33 16.74
N VAL A 254 -13.20 4.79 17.37
CA VAL A 254 -11.81 5.23 17.16
C VAL A 254 -11.06 4.10 16.47
N ALA A 255 -11.26 3.96 15.16
CA ALA A 255 -10.76 2.83 14.38
C ALA A 255 -9.25 2.54 14.55
N PRO A 256 -8.34 3.53 14.63
CA PRO A 256 -6.92 3.27 14.91
C PRO A 256 -6.68 2.55 16.24
N ILE A 257 -7.43 2.91 17.29
CA ILE A 257 -7.32 2.27 18.60
C ILE A 257 -7.87 0.85 18.53
N ASN A 258 -9.03 0.64 17.89
CA ASN A 258 -9.61 -0.69 17.70
C ASN A 258 -8.66 -1.61 16.95
N ASN A 259 -8.00 -1.10 15.91
CA ASN A 259 -6.99 -1.83 15.14
C ASN A 259 -5.78 -2.21 15.99
N LEU A 260 -5.25 -1.28 16.79
CA LEU A 260 -4.14 -1.55 17.72
C LEU A 260 -4.53 -2.59 18.77
N LEU A 261 -5.72 -2.48 19.36
CA LEU A 261 -6.22 -3.44 20.33
C LEU A 261 -6.39 -4.83 19.72
N TYR A 262 -6.89 -4.92 18.49
CA TYR A 262 -7.00 -6.18 17.76
C TYR A 262 -5.62 -6.82 17.52
N ASN A 263 -4.66 -6.04 17.01
CA ASN A 263 -3.32 -6.52 16.66
C ASN A 263 -2.39 -6.71 17.87
N SER A 264 -2.73 -6.15 19.03
CA SER A 264 -1.98 -6.40 20.27
C SER A 264 -2.23 -7.79 20.87
N ARG A 265 -3.29 -8.49 20.43
CA ARG A 265 -3.65 -9.82 20.92
C ARG A 265 -2.93 -10.90 20.12
N VAL A 266 -2.16 -11.72 20.82
CA VAL A 266 -1.35 -12.79 20.21
C VAL A 266 -2.23 -13.83 19.51
N GLU A 267 -3.41 -14.12 20.05
CA GLU A 267 -4.36 -15.08 19.47
C GLU A 267 -4.89 -14.63 18.11
N ASN A 268 -4.87 -13.32 17.83
CA ASN A 268 -5.21 -12.78 16.51
C ASN A 268 -3.99 -12.81 15.58
N LEU A 269 -2.81 -12.43 16.08
CA LEU A 269 -1.55 -12.45 15.33
C LEU A 269 -1.21 -13.86 14.83
N SER A 270 -1.42 -14.88 15.65
CA SER A 270 -1.13 -16.28 15.28
C SER A 270 -1.96 -16.77 14.10
N LYS A 271 -3.14 -16.20 13.86
CA LYS A 271 -3.98 -16.50 12.69
C LYS A 271 -3.40 -15.97 11.39
N HIS A 272 -2.51 -14.98 11.46
CA HIS A 272 -1.93 -14.28 10.31
C HIS A 272 -0.47 -14.68 10.04
N GLY A 273 0.05 -15.66 10.77
CA GLY A 273 1.44 -16.08 10.69
C GLY A 273 2.36 -15.18 11.52
N ILE A 274 3.32 -15.80 12.20
CA ILE A 274 4.31 -15.12 13.02
C ILE A 274 5.68 -15.43 12.45
N HIS A 275 6.53 -14.42 12.29
CA HIS A 275 7.91 -14.59 11.86
C HIS A 275 8.87 -13.82 12.78
N PRO A 276 10.14 -14.28 12.89
CA PRO A 276 11.14 -13.61 13.70
C PRO A 276 11.45 -12.19 13.19
N PHE A 277 11.71 -11.25 14.10
CA PHE A 277 12.02 -9.85 13.76
C PHE A 277 13.17 -9.70 12.74
N TYR A 278 14.19 -10.55 12.81
CA TYR A 278 15.34 -10.45 11.92
C TYR A 278 14.99 -10.64 10.45
N THR A 279 13.85 -11.27 10.10
CA THR A 279 13.45 -11.43 8.70
C THR A 279 13.14 -10.07 8.06
N HIS A 280 12.63 -9.10 8.82
CA HIS A 280 12.40 -7.75 8.30
C HIS A 280 13.69 -7.06 7.85
N VAL A 281 14.76 -7.22 8.64
CA VAL A 281 16.04 -6.57 8.36
C VAL A 281 16.90 -7.39 7.39
N LEU A 282 16.94 -8.72 7.54
CA LEU A 282 17.85 -9.59 6.79
C LEU A 282 17.25 -10.15 5.49
N VAL A 283 15.94 -10.14 5.33
CA VAL A 283 15.25 -10.68 4.14
C VAL A 283 14.45 -9.58 3.45
N ASN A 284 13.49 -8.97 4.15
CA ASN A 284 12.55 -8.04 3.53
C ASN A 284 13.23 -6.74 3.06
N LEU A 285 14.15 -6.18 3.86
CA LEU A 285 14.85 -4.95 3.50
C LEU A 285 15.80 -5.13 2.28
N PRO A 286 16.63 -6.19 2.20
CA PRO A 286 17.36 -6.52 0.97
C PRO A 286 16.46 -6.79 -0.23
N GLN A 287 15.33 -7.48 -0.04
CA GLN A 287 14.38 -7.76 -1.11
C GLN A 287 13.74 -6.46 -1.64
N LEU A 288 13.39 -5.53 -0.75
CA LEU A 288 12.76 -4.26 -1.10
C LEU A 288 13.73 -3.29 -1.78
N LEU A 289 14.96 -3.16 -1.25
CA LEU A 289 15.94 -2.17 -1.71
C LEU A 289 16.89 -2.70 -2.77
N GLY A 290 16.99 -4.02 -2.91
CA GLY A 290 17.95 -4.69 -3.79
C GLY A 290 19.38 -4.17 -3.56
N PRO A 291 20.16 -3.93 -4.62
CA PRO A 291 21.50 -3.36 -4.52
C PRO A 291 21.57 -1.98 -3.84
N GLY A 292 20.43 -1.28 -3.72
CA GLY A 292 20.33 0.02 -3.07
C GLY A 292 20.62 -0.01 -1.57
N ILE A 293 20.58 -1.19 -0.93
CA ILE A 293 20.89 -1.35 0.49
C ILE A 293 22.30 -0.86 0.87
N LEU A 294 23.25 -0.91 -0.08
CA LEU A 294 24.62 -0.41 0.12
C LEU A 294 24.68 1.09 0.44
N PHE A 295 23.68 1.86 -0.01
CA PHE A 295 23.62 3.30 0.24
C PHE A 295 23.14 3.64 1.66
N ILE A 296 22.48 2.72 2.36
CA ILE A 296 22.09 2.90 3.78
C ILE A 296 23.32 3.00 4.69
N MET A 297 24.44 2.37 4.30
CA MET A 297 25.68 2.41 5.08
C MET A 297 26.43 3.74 4.99
N SER A 298 25.98 4.67 4.15
CA SER A 298 26.63 5.97 3.97
C SER A 298 26.33 6.93 5.11
N LYS A 299 27.37 7.49 5.74
CA LYS A 299 27.22 8.53 6.77
C LYS A 299 26.73 9.87 6.22
N THR A 300 26.80 10.09 4.92
CA THR A 300 26.48 11.37 4.27
C THR A 300 25.03 11.79 4.49
N TYR A 301 24.11 10.85 4.59
CA TYR A 301 22.66 11.12 4.62
C TYR A 301 22.01 10.97 6.00
N MET A 302 22.78 10.67 7.06
CA MET A 302 22.23 10.33 8.39
C MET A 302 21.34 11.42 9.02
N ARG A 303 21.50 12.68 8.61
CA ARG A 303 20.70 13.83 9.11
C ARG A 303 19.54 14.21 8.20
N THR A 304 19.41 13.58 7.03
CA THR A 304 18.30 13.89 6.14
C THR A 304 17.01 13.31 6.71
N THR A 305 15.90 14.03 6.54
CA THR A 305 14.60 13.58 7.08
C THR A 305 14.14 12.28 6.42
N GLN A 306 14.48 12.07 5.14
CA GLN A 306 14.22 10.84 4.40
C GLN A 306 14.92 9.65 5.04
N PHE A 307 16.21 9.79 5.37
CA PHE A 307 16.97 8.71 6.01
C PHE A 307 16.43 8.42 7.41
N LEU A 308 16.18 9.48 8.20
CA LEU A 308 15.61 9.33 9.54
C LEU A 308 14.25 8.62 9.50
N SER A 309 13.41 8.92 8.51
CA SER A 309 12.12 8.24 8.36
C SER A 309 12.26 6.75 8.04
N VAL A 310 13.15 6.39 7.12
CA VAL A 310 13.43 4.97 6.81
C VAL A 310 13.98 4.23 8.04
N ALA A 311 14.91 4.84 8.77
CA ALA A 311 15.44 4.25 10.00
C ALA A 311 14.35 4.09 11.09
N SER A 312 13.43 5.05 11.17
CA SER A 312 12.29 5.03 12.08
C SER A 312 11.30 3.90 11.76
N GLY A 313 10.92 3.76 10.48
CA GLY A 313 10.03 2.69 10.03
C GLY A 313 10.64 1.30 10.23
N SER A 314 11.93 1.12 9.90
CA SER A 314 12.60 -0.17 10.02
C SER A 314 12.75 -0.67 11.46
N THR A 315 12.73 0.22 12.45
CA THR A 315 12.83 -0.15 13.88
C THR A 315 11.50 -0.46 14.53
N SER A 316 10.39 -0.11 13.89
CA SER A 316 9.04 -0.14 14.48
C SER A 316 8.14 -1.23 13.92
N VAL A 317 8.60 -2.01 12.94
CA VAL A 317 7.93 -3.25 12.50
C VAL A 317 8.21 -4.36 13.53
N GLU A 318 7.64 -4.22 14.73
CA GLU A 318 7.67 -5.27 15.74
C GLU A 318 6.57 -6.30 15.44
N THR A 319 6.94 -7.57 15.32
CA THR A 319 6.01 -8.70 15.36
C THR A 319 6.47 -9.62 16.49
N VAL A 320 5.58 -9.91 17.43
CA VAL A 320 5.86 -10.77 18.60
C VAL A 320 6.05 -12.21 18.13
N SER A 321 7.25 -12.77 18.32
CA SER A 321 7.54 -14.17 17.99
C SER A 321 7.00 -15.11 19.07
N ILE A 322 6.08 -16.02 18.73
CA ILE A 322 5.78 -17.20 19.54
C ILE A 322 5.78 -18.45 18.67
N SER A 323 6.42 -19.49 19.20
CA SER A 323 6.54 -20.85 18.70
C SER A 323 5.20 -21.59 18.61
N GLN A 324 4.94 -22.19 17.45
CA GLN A 324 4.06 -23.36 17.17
C GLN A 324 2.68 -23.44 17.84
N SER A 325 1.63 -23.46 17.02
CA SER A 325 0.80 -24.67 16.81
C SER A 325 -0.15 -24.42 15.63
N LEU A 326 -0.11 -25.34 14.65
CA LEU A 326 -1.16 -25.48 13.64
C LEU A 326 -2.51 -25.70 14.35
N ASP A 327 -3.52 -24.96 13.90
CA ASP A 327 -4.85 -25.47 13.58
C ASP A 327 -5.82 -24.27 13.56
N ASN A 328 -6.47 -24.06 12.40
CA ASN A 328 -7.93 -23.96 12.29
C ASN A 328 -8.32 -23.30 10.96
N ILE A 329 -8.84 -24.12 10.06
CA ILE A 329 -9.63 -23.70 8.91
C ILE A 329 -10.99 -23.23 9.45
N THR A 330 -11.23 -21.92 9.48
CA THR A 330 -12.55 -21.37 9.81
C THR A 330 -13.43 -21.32 8.57
N ASN A 331 -14.46 -22.17 8.57
CA ASN A 331 -15.59 -22.12 7.65
C ASN A 331 -16.34 -20.79 7.77
N TYR A 332 -16.28 -19.96 6.73
CA TYR A 332 -17.21 -18.85 6.56
C TYR A 332 -18.46 -19.34 5.82
N ASN A 333 -19.61 -18.98 6.36
CA ASN A 333 -20.93 -19.19 5.77
C ASN A 333 -20.98 -18.44 4.42
N LYS A 334 -20.70 -19.14 3.33
CA LYS A 334 -20.72 -18.60 1.96
C LYS A 334 -21.47 -19.55 1.03
N ASN A 335 -22.12 -18.99 0.02
CA ASN A 335 -22.67 -19.77 -1.10
C ASN A 335 -21.56 -20.51 -1.87
N TYR A 336 -20.32 -20.03 -1.83
CA TYR A 336 -19.11 -20.63 -2.41
C TYR A 336 -17.96 -20.69 -1.40
N THR A 337 -17.19 -21.77 -1.38
CA THR A 337 -16.03 -21.93 -0.47
C THR A 337 -14.75 -21.64 -1.24
N ILE A 338 -13.94 -20.70 -0.76
CA ILE A 338 -12.59 -20.44 -1.30
C ILE A 338 -11.59 -21.14 -0.39
N ILE A 339 -10.72 -21.97 -0.97
CA ILE A 339 -9.68 -22.71 -0.27
C ILE A 339 -8.35 -22.27 -0.88
N ASP A 340 -7.49 -21.65 -0.09
CA ASP A 340 -6.11 -21.39 -0.50
C ASP A 340 -5.27 -22.65 -0.25
N ALA A 341 -4.72 -23.21 -1.32
CA ALA A 341 -3.89 -24.40 -1.30
C ALA A 341 -2.45 -24.11 -1.73
N MET A 342 -2.02 -22.85 -1.66
CA MET A 342 -0.65 -22.45 -1.99
C MET A 342 0.38 -23.27 -1.21
N GLY A 343 1.36 -23.85 -1.93
CA GLY A 343 2.42 -24.67 -1.34
C GLY A 343 1.99 -26.05 -0.81
N THR A 344 0.75 -26.47 -1.07
CA THR A 344 0.23 -27.78 -0.65
C THR A 344 0.56 -28.85 -1.68
N ASP A 345 0.86 -30.07 -1.23
CA ASP A 345 1.14 -31.20 -2.13
C ASP A 345 -0.07 -31.58 -2.99
N LEU A 346 0.21 -32.03 -4.22
CA LEU A 346 -0.80 -32.39 -5.22
C LEU A 346 -1.82 -33.38 -4.67
N GLN A 347 -1.37 -34.37 -3.90
CA GLN A 347 -2.23 -35.41 -3.38
C GLN A 347 -3.26 -34.89 -2.35
N MET A 348 -2.89 -33.86 -1.59
CA MET A 348 -3.79 -33.22 -0.64
C MET A 348 -4.78 -32.31 -1.36
N VAL A 349 -4.36 -31.65 -2.44
CA VAL A 349 -5.26 -30.88 -3.33
C VAL A 349 -6.26 -31.81 -4.03
N THR A 350 -5.84 -32.96 -4.56
CA THR A 350 -6.76 -33.92 -5.18
C THR A 350 -7.77 -34.47 -4.19
N ASN A 351 -7.34 -34.79 -2.96
CA ASN A 351 -8.26 -35.23 -1.91
C ASN A 351 -9.26 -34.13 -1.52
N LEU A 352 -8.86 -32.85 -1.55
CA LEU A 352 -9.78 -31.73 -1.35
C LEU A 352 -10.81 -31.65 -2.47
N LEU A 353 -10.40 -31.81 -3.73
CA LEU A 353 -11.29 -31.76 -4.89
C LEU A 353 -12.36 -32.87 -4.88
N GLU A 354 -12.02 -34.07 -4.38
CA GLU A 354 -12.93 -35.22 -4.32
C GLU A 354 -14.03 -35.11 -3.25
N ASN A 355 -13.85 -34.25 -2.23
CA ASN A 355 -14.72 -34.20 -1.05
C ASN A 355 -15.72 -33.03 -1.02
N VAL A 356 -15.96 -32.33 -2.15
CA VAL A 356 -16.79 -31.12 -2.17
C VAL A 356 -18.07 -31.33 -2.97
N GLY A 357 -19.23 -31.27 -2.29
CA GLY A 357 -20.57 -31.39 -2.91
C GLY A 357 -21.09 -30.14 -3.64
N LYS A 358 -20.21 -29.27 -4.14
CA LYS A 358 -20.54 -28.02 -4.86
C LYS A 358 -19.70 -27.93 -6.15
N PRO A 359 -20.10 -27.15 -7.17
CA PRO A 359 -19.24 -26.89 -8.32
C PRO A 359 -17.88 -26.36 -7.87
N VAL A 360 -16.80 -27.01 -8.31
CA VAL A 360 -15.43 -26.68 -7.88
C VAL A 360 -14.71 -25.98 -9.02
N TYR A 361 -14.16 -24.81 -8.73
CA TYR A 361 -13.32 -24.06 -9.65
C TYR A 361 -11.87 -24.09 -9.15
N LEU A 362 -10.99 -24.76 -9.88
CA LEU A 362 -9.56 -24.80 -9.64
C LEU A 362 -8.90 -23.60 -10.33
N ILE A 363 -8.26 -22.74 -9.53
CA ILE A 363 -7.44 -21.62 -10.02
C ILE A 363 -5.98 -22.00 -9.82
N THR A 364 -5.23 -22.14 -10.90
CA THR A 364 -3.84 -22.61 -10.84
C THR A 364 -3.01 -22.07 -11.99
N PRO A 365 -1.69 -21.88 -11.83
CA PRO A 365 -0.79 -21.65 -12.94
C PRO A 365 -0.91 -22.75 -14.01
N LEU A 366 -0.78 -22.37 -15.29
CA LEU A 366 -0.87 -23.31 -16.41
C LEU A 366 0.21 -24.39 -16.34
N ALA A 367 1.38 -24.08 -15.78
CA ALA A 367 2.45 -25.04 -15.53
C ALA A 367 1.98 -26.12 -14.54
N SER A 368 1.44 -25.70 -13.40
CA SER A 368 0.97 -26.59 -12.32
C SER A 368 -0.27 -27.39 -12.71
N PHE A 369 -1.13 -26.86 -13.61
CA PHE A 369 -2.29 -27.60 -14.12
C PHE A 369 -1.91 -28.90 -14.85
N ARG A 370 -0.70 -29.00 -15.41
CA ARG A 370 -0.23 -30.22 -16.10
C ARG A 370 -0.15 -31.45 -15.18
N SER A 371 -0.05 -31.23 -13.88
CA SER A 371 -0.03 -32.28 -12.87
C SER A 371 -1.43 -32.85 -12.59
N PHE A 372 -2.49 -32.21 -13.09
CA PHE A 372 -3.88 -32.66 -12.94
C PHE A 372 -4.35 -33.41 -14.18
N ASN A 373 -5.31 -34.31 -13.99
CA ASN A 373 -5.97 -34.99 -15.10
C ASN A 373 -6.89 -34.02 -15.85
N ALA A 374 -6.42 -33.45 -16.97
CA ALA A 374 -7.15 -32.46 -17.76
C ALA A 374 -8.55 -32.90 -18.22
N SER A 375 -8.81 -34.21 -18.36
CA SER A 375 -10.13 -34.73 -18.74
C SER A 375 -11.21 -34.55 -17.66
N ALA A 376 -10.81 -34.36 -16.41
CA ALA A 376 -11.72 -34.08 -15.30
C ALA A 376 -12.11 -32.60 -15.19
N PHE A 377 -11.60 -31.74 -16.08
CA PHE A 377 -11.77 -30.31 -15.96
C PHE A 377 -12.21 -29.65 -17.27
N LYS A 378 -13.04 -28.63 -17.15
CA LYS A 378 -13.43 -27.72 -18.23
C LYS A 378 -12.74 -26.37 -18.05
N PRO A 379 -11.93 -25.90 -19.01
CA PRO A 379 -11.32 -24.58 -18.93
C PRO A 379 -12.39 -23.50 -19.09
N ILE A 380 -12.41 -22.53 -18.18
CA ILE A 380 -13.36 -21.40 -18.21
C ILE A 380 -12.66 -20.12 -18.62
N TRP A 381 -11.45 -19.93 -18.13
CA TRP A 381 -10.69 -18.71 -18.36
C TRP A 381 -9.20 -19.00 -18.34
N ASN A 382 -8.45 -18.27 -19.16
CA ASN A 382 -7.00 -18.33 -19.19
C ASN A 382 -6.40 -16.93 -19.30
N TYR A 383 -5.20 -16.79 -18.73
CA TYR A 383 -4.40 -15.58 -18.83
C TYR A 383 -2.95 -15.94 -19.05
N THR A 384 -2.39 -15.54 -20.18
CA THR A 384 -1.08 -16.02 -20.65
C THR A 384 0.11 -15.28 -20.05
N TYR A 385 -0.11 -14.13 -19.41
CA TYR A 385 0.95 -13.24 -18.92
C TYR A 385 1.23 -13.35 -17.41
N HIS A 386 0.74 -14.40 -16.76
CA HIS A 386 1.12 -14.71 -15.38
C HIS A 386 2.37 -15.59 -15.38
N ILE A 387 3.37 -15.28 -14.57
CA ILE A 387 4.55 -16.13 -14.38
C ILE A 387 4.55 -16.53 -12.91
N ASP A 388 4.40 -17.82 -12.66
CA ASP A 388 4.58 -18.38 -11.32
C ASP A 388 6.07 -18.35 -10.99
N LEU A 389 6.43 -17.61 -9.94
CA LEU A 389 7.81 -17.42 -9.47
C LEU A 389 8.14 -18.27 -8.24
N ASP A 390 7.14 -18.93 -7.65
CA ASP A 390 7.33 -19.68 -6.41
C ASP A 390 7.99 -21.04 -6.68
N HIS A 391 7.75 -21.61 -7.87
CA HIS A 391 8.34 -22.87 -8.33
C HIS A 391 8.85 -22.77 -9.78
N ILE A 392 10.05 -22.20 -9.96
CA ILE A 392 10.73 -22.16 -11.26
C ILE A 392 11.31 -23.54 -11.60
N GLU A 393 10.51 -24.38 -12.23
CA GLU A 393 10.99 -25.58 -12.92
C GLU A 393 11.41 -25.22 -14.35
N TRP A 394 12.72 -25.01 -14.57
CA TRP A 394 13.29 -24.65 -15.87
C TRP A 394 12.79 -25.48 -17.08
N PRO A 395 12.59 -26.82 -17.01
CA PRO A 395 12.06 -27.59 -18.14
C PRO A 395 10.55 -27.41 -18.36
N ASN A 396 9.80 -26.95 -17.36
CA ASN A 396 8.34 -26.82 -17.38
C ASN A 396 7.83 -25.37 -17.29
N LEU A 397 8.72 -24.40 -17.46
CA LEU A 397 8.39 -22.98 -17.37
C LEU A 397 7.31 -22.62 -18.40
N GLN A 398 6.11 -22.37 -17.91
CA GLN A 398 4.98 -21.94 -18.73
C GLN A 398 4.33 -20.75 -18.05
N SER A 399 4.25 -19.64 -18.79
CA SER A 399 3.48 -18.49 -18.33
C SER A 399 1.99 -18.77 -18.52
N GLY A 400 1.25 -18.58 -17.43
CA GLY A 400 -0.16 -18.29 -17.46
C GLY A 400 -0.88 -18.78 -16.20
N LEU A 401 -2.11 -18.30 -16.03
CA LEU A 401 -3.05 -18.69 -14.98
C LEU A 401 -4.32 -19.21 -15.66
N GLY A 402 -4.87 -20.32 -15.17
CA GLY A 402 -6.11 -20.90 -15.67
C GLY A 402 -7.15 -21.03 -14.56
N VAL A 403 -8.41 -20.85 -14.92
CA VAL A 403 -9.57 -21.21 -14.10
C VAL A 403 -10.26 -22.40 -14.77
N TYR A 404 -10.42 -23.48 -14.02
CA TYR A 404 -10.91 -24.76 -14.50
C TYR A 404 -12.07 -25.25 -13.62
N GLU A 405 -13.21 -25.59 -14.21
CA GLU A 405 -14.33 -26.22 -13.50
C GLU A 405 -14.15 -27.73 -13.49
N LEU A 406 -14.25 -28.35 -12.31
CA LEU A 406 -14.25 -29.80 -12.15
C LEU A 406 -15.58 -30.37 -12.67
N LEU A 407 -15.50 -31.40 -13.53
CA LEU A 407 -16.64 -32.02 -14.23
C LEU A 407 -17.37 -33.10 -13.42
#